data_AF-A0A532ECE6-F1
#
_entry.id   AF-A0A532ECE6-F1
#
_cell.length_a   1.000
_cell.length_b   1.000
_cell.length_c   1.000
_cell.angle_alpha   90.00
_cell.angle_beta   90.00
_cell.angle_gamma   90.00
#
_symmetry.space_group_name_H-M   'P 1'
#
loop_
_entity.id
_entity.type
_entity.pdbx_description
1 polymer ?
#
loop_
_entity_poly.entity_id
_entity_poly.type
_entity_poly.pdbx_seq_one_letter_code
_entity_poly.pdbx_strand_id
1 'polypeptide(L)'
;MVHTITDRLAISVPVIADFQGTLSRGVTQDLGPTCLSFVTDTPSPVGTSLSVLFHFGRSVAYMPLAGRVTAVTEDADISPAQFRLDIDLPSLSDTERRVLESAFQELASYLDSLGASGDAARTAARAELVTANPRSILSLFISDNPYALPYHLPFVADEAPRASAQPAGSVPLPSATSPSEQVPVAAPIRATGAENFSWSLVGEGLRLTAQLLRDLAIRFLPGPVARLFVTPITFAFIGHPRTLEDVPRKFPFARLLPAHVVDRWFRYQWPFVASYITGLTMTDGTPTTGAMLISPLTTEQMIRNPRLARQRVLETVHLAEKMGARIAGLGAFTSIVTRDGRDLEGKVHLGLTTGNPHSAAIAVQNVLEAAALTNLSLPHATAAIVGGAGSVGSACAKTLARLVARLVVIDIKKDALQTLVADLAGQPAAVEGTSNLDRVREADIVIAATNNPYILLTAAHLKPGAIVIDAAQPKNVSEEIPRQRPDVIVIESAVVQTPGIDVHFDLDLAPGEALGCLSETMILTAIGWHGHYSLGKADPSLAAHMIASGRALGFHLAKFRNSTGYITGEQLQTIARARTT
;
A
#
# COMPACT_ATOMS: atom_id res chain seq x y z
N MET A 1 44.21 5.09 22.27
CA MET A 1 44.55 5.05 20.84
C MET A 1 43.24 5.14 20.09
N VAL A 2 43.01 6.25 19.38
CA VAL A 2 41.84 6.41 18.51
C VAL A 2 42.10 5.49 17.33
N HIS A 3 41.39 4.36 17.25
CA HIS A 3 41.39 3.57 16.03
C HIS A 3 40.78 4.43 14.94
N THR A 4 41.61 4.84 13.97
CA THR A 4 41.12 5.45 12.73
C THR A 4 40.19 4.43 12.10
N ILE A 5 38.88 4.74 12.05
CA ILE A 5 37.91 3.92 11.36
C ILE A 5 38.42 3.77 9.93
N THR A 6 38.69 2.54 9.50
CA THR A 6 38.97 2.24 8.10
C THR A 6 37.81 2.81 7.29
N ASP A 7 38.06 3.60 6.23
CA ASP A 7 37.02 4.26 5.41
C ASP A 7 35.94 3.30 4.86
N ARG A 8 36.15 1.98 5.00
CA ARG A 8 35.19 0.91 4.67
C ARG A 8 35.20 -0.19 5.72
N LEU A 9 34.01 -0.54 6.20
CA LEU A 9 33.69 -1.74 6.98
C LEU A 9 33.14 -2.82 6.05
N ALA A 10 33.88 -3.91 5.90
CA ALA A 10 33.43 -5.07 5.13
C ALA A 10 32.52 -5.96 6.01
N ILE A 11 31.25 -5.60 6.12
CA ILE A 11 30.24 -6.26 6.95
C ILE A 11 29.05 -6.76 6.12
N SER A 12 28.44 -7.88 6.55
CA SER A 12 27.17 -8.40 6.03
C SER A 12 26.00 -8.04 6.94
N VAL A 13 25.35 -6.93 6.63
CA VAL A 13 24.08 -6.49 7.22
C VAL A 13 22.96 -6.82 6.23
N PRO A 14 21.82 -7.35 6.69
CA PRO A 14 20.64 -7.54 5.84
C PRO A 14 20.19 -6.25 5.17
N VAL A 15 19.90 -6.31 3.87
CA VAL A 15 19.34 -5.21 3.07
C VAL A 15 17.97 -5.64 2.57
N ILE A 16 16.99 -4.76 2.65
CA ILE A 16 15.76 -4.83 1.87
C ILE A 16 15.81 -3.69 0.87
N ALA A 17 15.73 -4.00 -0.42
CA ALA A 17 15.71 -3.00 -1.46
C ALA A 17 14.38 -2.99 -2.22
N ASP A 18 13.91 -1.81 -2.59
CA ASP A 18 12.76 -1.56 -3.45
C ASP A 18 13.22 -0.78 -4.67
N PHE A 19 13.31 -1.47 -5.80
CA PHE A 19 13.69 -0.90 -7.09
C PHE A 19 12.52 -1.02 -8.05
N GLN A 20 11.98 0.12 -8.47
CA GLN A 20 10.89 0.21 -9.42
C GLN A 20 9.70 -0.67 -9.00
N GLY A 21 9.37 -0.66 -7.70
CA GLY A 21 8.30 -1.47 -7.12
C GLY A 21 8.62 -2.96 -6.94
N THR A 22 9.81 -3.41 -7.34
CA THR A 22 10.29 -4.77 -7.10
C THR A 22 11.07 -4.82 -5.80
N LEU A 23 10.61 -5.67 -4.89
CA LEU A 23 11.24 -5.87 -3.60
C LEU A 23 12.25 -7.02 -3.67
N SER A 24 13.43 -6.78 -3.11
CA SER A 24 14.51 -7.74 -2.99
C SER A 24 15.11 -7.76 -1.60
N ARG A 25 15.68 -8.92 -1.25
CA ARG A 25 16.57 -9.07 -0.11
C ARG A 25 18.01 -9.05 -0.62
N GLY A 26 18.87 -8.38 0.12
CA GLY A 26 20.30 -8.35 -0.13
C GLY A 26 21.11 -8.41 1.15
N VAL A 27 22.42 -8.33 0.98
CA VAL A 27 23.38 -8.30 2.08
C VAL A 27 24.50 -7.32 1.71
N THR A 28 24.86 -6.43 2.63
CA THR A 28 25.97 -5.51 2.41
C THR A 28 27.28 -6.27 2.20
N GLN A 29 28.17 -5.68 1.39
CA GLN A 29 29.52 -6.17 1.18
C GLN A 29 30.51 -5.18 1.77
N ASP A 30 30.43 -3.90 1.38
CA ASP A 30 31.22 -2.80 1.91
C ASP A 30 30.30 -1.68 2.42
N LEU A 31 30.61 -1.14 3.59
CA LEU A 31 29.85 -0.06 4.22
C LEU A 31 30.82 1.03 4.67
N GLY A 32 30.66 2.24 4.15
CA GLY A 32 31.51 3.40 4.46
C GLY A 32 30.69 4.69 4.55
N PRO A 33 31.28 5.79 5.05
CA PRO A 33 30.56 7.04 5.27
C PRO A 33 30.18 7.75 3.96
N THR A 34 30.82 7.38 2.85
CA THR A 34 30.58 7.95 1.51
C THR A 34 30.17 6.91 0.48
N CYS A 35 30.20 5.61 0.81
CA CYS A 35 29.87 4.56 -0.14
C CYS A 35 29.25 3.35 0.54
N LEU A 36 28.34 2.69 -0.15
CA LEU A 36 27.67 1.45 0.26
C LEU A 36 27.68 0.48 -0.91
N SER A 37 28.08 -0.76 -0.70
CA SER A 37 27.90 -1.83 -1.67
C SER A 37 27.12 -2.99 -1.06
N PHE A 38 26.26 -3.62 -1.85
CA PHE A 38 25.51 -4.78 -1.41
C PHE A 38 25.14 -5.68 -2.59
N VAL A 39 24.94 -6.95 -2.27
CA VAL A 39 24.52 -7.98 -3.23
C VAL A 39 23.02 -8.21 -3.09
N THR A 40 22.30 -8.26 -4.21
CA THR A 40 20.85 -8.44 -4.28
C THR A 40 20.47 -9.30 -5.48
N ASP A 41 19.27 -9.87 -5.46
CA ASP A 41 18.73 -10.74 -6.52
C ASP A 41 18.11 -9.96 -7.71
N THR A 42 18.10 -8.63 -7.64
CA THR A 42 17.42 -7.74 -8.60
C THR A 42 18.38 -6.62 -9.00
N PRO A 43 18.60 -6.36 -10.29
CA PRO A 43 19.46 -5.26 -10.74
C PRO A 43 18.74 -3.91 -10.61
N SER A 44 19.53 -2.83 -10.54
CA SER A 44 19.04 -1.46 -10.64
C SER A 44 19.81 -0.70 -11.74
N PRO A 45 19.19 0.20 -12.52
CA PRO A 45 19.92 0.99 -13.50
C PRO A 45 21.01 1.86 -12.84
N VAL A 46 22.16 1.99 -13.50
CA VAL A 46 23.20 2.96 -13.09
C VAL A 46 22.63 4.37 -13.21
N GLY A 47 22.92 5.23 -12.23
CA GLY A 47 22.40 6.60 -12.14
C GLY A 47 21.10 6.73 -11.36
N THR A 48 20.45 5.63 -10.97
CA THR A 48 19.22 5.64 -10.16
C THR A 48 19.48 6.35 -8.83
N SER A 49 18.63 7.32 -8.51
CA SER A 49 18.66 8.03 -7.23
C SER A 49 17.92 7.21 -6.19
N LEU A 50 18.56 7.03 -5.04
CA LEU A 50 18.10 6.15 -3.98
C LEU A 50 18.00 6.89 -2.66
N SER A 51 17.14 6.39 -1.80
CA SER A 51 17.12 6.71 -0.38
C SER A 51 17.49 5.47 0.41
N VAL A 52 18.42 5.62 1.35
CA VAL A 52 18.96 4.56 2.18
C VAL A 52 18.60 4.89 3.63
N LEU A 53 17.86 4.01 4.28
CA LEU A 53 17.56 4.11 5.69
C LEU A 53 18.43 3.13 6.46
N PHE A 54 19.33 3.69 7.25
CA PHE A 54 20.21 2.94 8.13
C PHE A 54 19.50 2.66 9.46
N HIS A 55 19.48 1.41 9.93
CA HIS A 55 18.96 1.05 11.26
C HIS A 55 20.04 0.42 12.13
N PHE A 56 20.46 1.20 13.13
CA PHE A 56 21.56 1.09 14.10
C PHE A 56 21.36 0.72 15.60
N GLY A 57 21.23 -0.53 16.05
CA GLY A 57 21.44 -0.92 17.47
C GLY A 57 20.48 -0.32 18.52
N ARG A 58 20.75 -0.56 19.82
CA ARG A 58 19.94 -0.09 20.97
C ARG A 58 20.16 1.41 21.29
N SER A 59 21.24 1.98 20.77
CA SER A 59 21.67 3.37 21.01
C SER A 59 21.47 4.31 19.80
N VAL A 60 20.88 3.76 18.72
CA VAL A 60 20.31 4.37 17.49
C VAL A 60 21.28 5.03 16.51
N ALA A 61 21.21 4.57 15.26
CA ALA A 61 21.17 5.46 14.10
C ALA A 61 20.04 5.01 13.16
N TYR A 62 18.94 5.77 13.16
CA TYR A 62 17.86 5.82 12.16
C TYR A 62 18.14 7.07 11.35
N MET A 63 18.69 6.92 10.14
CA MET A 63 19.07 8.08 9.34
C MET A 63 18.73 7.83 7.87
N PRO A 64 17.84 8.63 7.27
CA PRO A 64 17.63 8.61 5.83
C PRO A 64 18.84 9.29 5.16
N LEU A 65 19.39 8.64 4.16
CA LEU A 65 20.49 9.12 3.35
C LEU A 65 20.06 9.12 1.89
N ALA A 66 20.45 10.13 1.13
CA ALA A 66 20.34 10.09 -0.32
C ALA A 66 21.57 9.39 -0.90
N GLY A 67 21.40 8.63 -1.97
CA GLY A 67 22.49 7.97 -2.68
C GLY A 67 22.21 7.84 -4.17
N ARG A 68 23.21 7.41 -4.93
CA ARG A 68 23.08 7.11 -6.36
C ARG A 68 23.80 5.82 -6.71
N VAL A 69 23.18 4.96 -7.51
CA VAL A 69 23.82 3.76 -8.06
C VAL A 69 24.92 4.18 -9.04
N THR A 70 26.16 3.80 -8.78
CA THR A 70 27.32 4.13 -9.63
C THR A 70 27.79 2.96 -10.49
N ALA A 71 27.61 1.73 -10.02
CA ALA A 71 27.94 0.52 -10.76
C ALA A 71 27.01 -0.64 -10.40
N VAL A 72 26.76 -1.51 -11.38
CA VAL A 72 26.10 -2.81 -11.19
C VAL A 72 26.94 -3.88 -11.87
N THR A 73 27.28 -4.92 -11.11
CA THR A 73 28.04 -6.07 -11.60
C THR A 73 27.22 -7.34 -11.37
N GLU A 74 27.04 -8.13 -12.41
CA GLU A 74 26.36 -9.42 -12.35
C GLU A 74 27.39 -10.52 -12.05
N ASP A 75 27.10 -11.34 -11.05
CA ASP A 75 27.86 -12.55 -10.76
C ASP A 75 27.26 -13.72 -11.56
N ALA A 76 27.82 -13.95 -12.74
CA ALA A 76 27.32 -14.94 -13.70
C ALA A 76 27.50 -16.40 -13.23
N ASP A 77 28.31 -16.64 -12.19
CA ASP A 77 28.64 -17.97 -11.69
C ASP A 77 27.66 -18.46 -10.58
N ILE A 78 26.73 -17.62 -10.14
CA ILE A 78 25.76 -17.91 -9.08
C ILE A 78 24.35 -18.06 -9.66
N SER A 79 23.65 -19.15 -9.30
CA SER A 79 22.25 -19.39 -9.68
C SER A 79 21.36 -19.49 -8.43
N PRO A 80 20.31 -18.65 -8.30
CA PRO A 80 19.88 -17.60 -9.24
C PRO A 80 20.86 -16.42 -9.31
N ALA A 81 20.83 -15.67 -10.42
CA ALA A 81 21.73 -14.55 -10.70
C ALA A 81 21.73 -13.54 -9.54
N GLN A 82 22.93 -13.09 -9.16
CA GLN A 82 23.14 -12.08 -8.13
C GLN A 82 23.80 -10.84 -8.71
N PHE A 83 23.40 -9.68 -8.22
CA PHE A 83 23.89 -8.38 -8.66
C PHE A 83 24.53 -7.66 -7.48
N ARG A 84 25.79 -7.25 -7.64
CA ARG A 84 26.44 -6.29 -6.74
C ARG A 84 26.13 -4.88 -7.23
N LEU A 85 25.53 -4.09 -6.35
CA LEU A 85 25.25 -2.67 -6.56
C LEU A 85 26.23 -1.86 -5.71
N ASP A 86 26.93 -0.91 -6.34
CA ASP A 86 27.72 0.09 -5.64
C ASP A 86 26.94 1.43 -5.63
N ILE A 87 26.77 2.00 -4.45
CA ILE A 87 26.05 3.25 -4.19
C ILE A 87 27.02 4.27 -3.63
N ASP A 88 27.02 5.46 -4.24
CA ASP A 88 27.67 6.65 -3.70
C ASP A 88 26.69 7.43 -2.82
N LEU A 89 27.14 7.84 -1.64
CA LEU A 89 26.40 8.65 -0.69
C LEU A 89 27.01 10.07 -0.73
N PRO A 90 26.41 11.04 -1.45
CA PRO A 90 26.96 12.39 -1.58
C PRO A 90 27.16 13.06 -0.22
N SER A 91 28.00 14.10 -0.18
CA SER A 91 28.55 14.72 1.04
C SER A 91 27.51 14.94 2.14
N LEU A 92 27.53 14.05 3.14
CA LEU A 92 26.78 14.15 4.39
C LEU A 92 27.10 15.44 5.14
N SER A 93 26.12 16.01 5.83
CA SER A 93 26.36 17.05 6.83
C SER A 93 27.26 16.53 7.95
N ASP A 94 27.94 17.42 8.67
CA ASP A 94 28.83 17.02 9.77
C ASP A 94 28.08 16.29 10.91
N THR A 95 26.78 16.51 11.05
CA THR A 95 25.94 15.80 12.02
C THR A 95 25.67 14.38 11.55
N GLU A 96 25.22 14.21 10.31
CA GLU A 96 24.94 12.90 9.71
C GLU A 96 26.20 12.04 9.66
N ARG A 97 27.34 12.63 9.28
CA ARG A 97 28.65 11.96 9.28
C ARG A 97 28.99 11.45 10.68
N ARG A 98 28.88 12.28 11.71
CA ARG A 98 29.18 11.88 13.10
C ARG A 98 28.26 10.79 13.64
N VAL A 99 26.97 10.84 13.29
CA VAL A 99 26.00 9.79 13.66
C VAL A 99 26.39 8.47 13.01
N LEU A 100 26.72 8.49 11.71
CA LEU A 100 27.10 7.29 10.97
C LEU A 100 28.44 6.70 11.46
N GLU A 101 29.44 7.56 11.69
CA GLU A 101 30.73 7.17 12.28
C GLU A 101 30.56 6.52 13.66
N SER A 102 29.71 7.09 14.52
CA SER A 102 29.39 6.51 15.83
C SER A 102 28.78 5.13 15.72
N ALA A 103 27.82 4.93 14.80
CA ALA A 103 27.19 3.64 14.59
C ALA A 103 28.17 2.59 14.04
N PHE A 104 29.04 3.00 13.12
CA PHE A 104 30.10 2.16 12.57
C PHE A 104 31.13 1.75 13.63
N GLN A 105 31.45 2.63 14.57
CA GLN A 105 32.34 2.32 15.68
C GLN A 105 31.71 1.30 16.64
N GLU A 106 30.42 1.43 16.95
CA GLU A 106 29.70 0.47 17.78
C GLU A 106 29.61 -0.90 17.08
N LEU A 107 29.39 -0.89 15.76
CA LEU A 107 29.37 -2.10 14.94
C LEU A 107 30.71 -2.82 14.91
N ALA A 108 31.80 -2.08 14.69
CA ALA A 108 33.15 -2.63 14.74
C ALA A 108 33.42 -3.27 16.10
N SER A 109 33.05 -2.58 17.19
CA SER A 109 33.22 -3.08 18.56
C SER A 109 32.43 -4.36 18.82
N TYR A 110 31.20 -4.46 18.27
CA TYR A 110 30.38 -5.66 18.35
C TYR A 110 31.01 -6.83 17.58
N LEU A 111 31.50 -6.60 16.35
CA LEU A 111 32.21 -7.62 15.57
C LEU A 111 33.48 -8.11 16.27
N ASP A 112 34.25 -7.20 16.86
CA ASP A 112 35.44 -7.55 17.63
C ASP A 112 35.08 -8.42 18.85
N SER A 113 33.94 -8.14 19.51
CA SER A 113 33.45 -8.96 20.63
C SER A 113 33.09 -10.39 20.26
N LEU A 114 32.79 -10.65 18.97
CA LEU A 114 32.55 -11.99 18.42
C LEU A 114 33.86 -12.72 18.07
N GLY A 115 35.03 -12.13 18.35
CA GLY A 115 36.33 -12.74 18.08
C GLY A 115 36.74 -12.74 16.59
N ALA A 116 36.10 -11.91 15.77
CA ALA A 116 36.29 -11.89 14.31
C ALA A 116 37.41 -10.94 13.85
N SER A 117 38.66 -11.24 14.19
CA SER A 117 39.82 -10.38 13.88
C SER A 117 40.43 -10.55 12.48
N GLY A 118 39.96 -11.51 11.66
CA GLY A 118 40.44 -11.73 10.28
C GLY A 118 39.32 -11.96 9.25
N ASP A 119 39.59 -11.83 7.94
CA ASP A 119 38.58 -11.86 6.87
C ASP A 119 37.73 -13.14 6.79
N ALA A 120 38.33 -14.31 7.05
CA ALA A 120 37.60 -15.59 7.09
C ALA A 120 36.73 -15.70 8.36
N ALA A 121 37.21 -15.21 9.50
CA ALA A 121 36.45 -15.15 10.75
C ALA A 121 35.32 -14.11 10.68
N ARG A 122 35.56 -12.99 9.98
CA ARG A 122 34.52 -12.02 9.61
C ARG A 122 33.50 -12.69 8.70
N THR A 123 33.91 -13.52 7.73
CA THR A 123 32.97 -14.27 6.87
C THR A 123 32.14 -15.33 7.62
N ALA A 124 32.73 -16.01 8.60
CA ALA A 124 31.99 -16.91 9.48
C ALA A 124 31.03 -16.14 10.42
N ALA A 125 31.50 -15.05 11.04
CA ALA A 125 30.67 -14.13 11.81
C ALA A 125 29.58 -13.48 10.94
N ARG A 126 29.83 -13.20 9.65
CA ARG A 126 28.86 -12.70 8.64
C ARG A 126 27.69 -13.69 8.48
N ALA A 127 27.95 -14.99 8.47
CA ALA A 127 26.91 -16.03 8.39
C ALA A 127 26.19 -16.25 9.74
N GLU A 128 26.93 -16.19 10.85
CA GLU A 128 26.41 -16.36 12.20
C GLU A 128 25.56 -15.17 12.68
N LEU A 129 25.93 -13.94 12.32
CA LEU A 129 25.13 -12.72 12.49
C LEU A 129 23.73 -12.91 11.87
N VAL A 130 23.67 -13.33 10.61
CA VAL A 130 22.42 -13.54 9.89
C VAL A 130 21.54 -14.65 10.49
N THR A 131 22.10 -15.57 11.29
CA THR A 131 21.42 -16.81 11.71
C THR A 131 21.21 -17.00 13.22
N ALA A 132 22.15 -16.58 14.07
CA ALA A 132 22.20 -16.95 15.49
C ALA A 132 21.65 -15.89 16.45
N ASN A 133 21.63 -14.61 16.07
CA ASN A 133 21.19 -13.52 16.95
C ASN A 133 20.24 -12.51 16.25
N PRO A 134 19.04 -12.96 15.82
CA PRO A 134 18.08 -12.16 15.03
C PRO A 134 17.54 -10.90 15.73
N ARG A 135 17.86 -10.69 17.02
CA ARG A 135 17.37 -9.56 17.82
C ARG A 135 18.39 -8.42 17.98
N SER A 136 19.60 -8.55 17.45
CA SER A 136 20.65 -7.52 17.55
C SER A 136 21.11 -6.94 16.22
N ILE A 137 20.54 -7.36 15.08
CA ILE A 137 21.04 -6.97 13.75
C ILE A 137 19.94 -6.28 12.92
N LEU A 138 19.95 -4.95 13.00
CA LEU A 138 20.25 -4.01 11.91
C LEU A 138 19.78 -4.43 10.50
N SER A 139 19.04 -3.57 9.83
CA SER A 139 18.73 -3.75 8.40
C SER A 139 18.87 -2.43 7.67
N LEU A 140 19.28 -2.47 6.40
CA LEU A 140 19.22 -1.31 5.51
C LEU A 140 17.97 -1.41 4.67
N PHE A 141 17.18 -0.35 4.64
CA PHE A 141 16.10 -0.22 3.67
C PHE A 141 16.56 0.72 2.56
N ILE A 142 16.59 0.24 1.32
CA ILE A 142 17.02 1.02 0.17
C ILE A 142 15.83 1.16 -0.77
N SER A 143 15.50 2.36 -1.22
CA SER A 143 14.40 2.55 -2.15
C SER A 143 14.68 3.65 -3.16
N ASP A 144 14.26 3.45 -4.40
CA ASP A 144 14.21 4.50 -5.42
C ASP A 144 13.00 5.44 -5.27
N ASN A 145 12.18 5.24 -4.22
CA ASN A 145 11.04 6.06 -3.89
C ASN A 145 11.35 6.99 -2.70
N PRO A 146 11.69 8.27 -2.95
CA PRO A 146 12.10 9.20 -1.89
C PRO A 146 10.97 9.56 -0.92
N TYR A 147 9.71 9.21 -1.23
CA TYR A 147 8.55 9.52 -0.42
C TYR A 147 8.32 8.54 0.75
N ALA A 148 9.08 7.45 0.82
CA ALA A 148 9.00 6.44 1.89
C ALA A 148 9.83 6.80 3.14
N LEU A 149 10.26 8.06 3.26
CA LEU A 149 11.06 8.48 4.41
C LEU A 149 10.48 9.78 4.99
N PRO A 150 10.34 9.88 6.32
CA PRO A 150 9.73 11.04 6.99
C PRO A 150 10.55 12.33 6.88
N TYR A 151 11.63 12.34 6.11
CA TYR A 151 12.49 13.49 5.91
C TYR A 151 12.70 13.70 4.40
N HIS A 152 12.09 14.76 3.87
CA HIS A 152 12.40 15.27 2.54
C HIS A 152 13.89 15.67 2.50
N LEU A 153 14.71 14.94 1.76
CA LEU A 153 16.05 15.40 1.41
C LEU A 153 15.99 16.14 0.07
N PRO A 154 16.46 17.40 -0.01
CA PRO A 154 16.56 18.10 -1.28
C PRO A 154 17.64 17.45 -2.14
N PHE A 155 17.25 16.85 -3.27
CA PHE A 155 18.16 16.57 -4.37
C PHE A 155 18.49 17.91 -5.05
N VAL A 156 19.72 18.41 -4.90
CA VAL A 156 20.24 19.48 -5.76
C VAL A 156 21.58 19.05 -6.33
N ALA A 157 21.54 18.61 -7.58
CA ALA A 157 22.51 18.96 -8.62
C ALA A 157 22.06 18.32 -9.95
N ASP A 158 21.04 18.92 -10.58
CA ASP A 158 20.96 18.83 -12.04
C ASP A 158 22.04 19.78 -12.58
N GLU A 159 23.05 19.21 -13.26
CA GLU A 159 23.96 19.98 -14.09
C GLU A 159 23.13 20.67 -15.19
N ALA A 160 22.95 21.98 -15.07
CA ALA A 160 22.44 22.80 -16.17
C ALA A 160 23.49 22.84 -17.30
N PRO A 161 23.08 22.83 -18.60
CA PRO A 161 24.01 22.90 -19.71
C PRO A 161 24.73 24.24 -19.74
N ARG A 162 26.04 24.20 -19.99
CA ARG A 162 26.84 25.39 -20.29
C ARG A 162 26.28 26.15 -21.49
N ALA A 163 25.85 27.39 -21.28
CA ALA A 163 25.85 28.43 -22.31
C ALA A 163 26.04 29.82 -21.69
N SER A 164 26.95 30.57 -22.30
CA SER A 164 27.42 31.91 -21.99
C SER A 164 26.34 33.01 -22.03
N ALA A 165 26.35 33.95 -21.06
CA ALA A 165 26.26 35.40 -21.28
C ALA A 165 26.31 36.21 -19.96
N GLN A 166 26.76 37.45 -20.06
CA GLN A 166 27.23 38.41 -19.04
C GLN A 166 26.16 39.02 -18.08
N PRO A 167 26.58 39.75 -17.01
CA PRO A 167 25.73 40.11 -15.88
C PRO A 167 25.07 41.49 -16.00
N ALA A 168 23.80 41.61 -15.58
CA ALA A 168 23.21 42.90 -15.20
C ALA A 168 21.93 42.74 -14.37
N GLY A 169 21.82 43.49 -13.27
CA GLY A 169 20.55 44.01 -12.77
C GLY A 169 19.93 43.31 -11.56
N SER A 170 20.19 43.84 -10.38
CA SER A 170 19.44 43.57 -9.13
C SER A 170 17.99 44.04 -9.22
N VAL A 171 17.03 43.14 -8.96
CA VAL A 171 15.63 43.46 -8.61
C VAL A 171 15.23 42.54 -7.44
N PRO A 172 14.61 43.05 -6.36
CA PRO A 172 14.34 42.25 -5.17
C PRO A 172 13.16 41.28 -5.40
N LEU A 173 13.35 40.03 -4.94
CA LEU A 173 12.31 39.00 -4.90
C LEU A 173 11.16 39.41 -3.96
N PRO A 174 9.89 39.20 -4.35
CA PRO A 174 8.77 39.31 -3.42
C PRO A 174 8.76 38.08 -2.49
N SER A 175 8.66 38.36 -1.19
CA SER A 175 8.49 37.38 -0.12
C SER A 175 7.18 36.60 -0.31
N ALA A 176 7.28 35.34 -0.72
CA ALA A 176 6.20 34.37 -0.56
C ALA A 176 6.11 33.99 0.93
N THR A 177 5.08 34.48 1.59
CA THR A 177 4.68 34.06 2.92
C THR A 177 4.19 32.60 2.85
N SER A 178 4.93 31.71 3.48
CA SER A 178 4.51 30.33 3.73
C SER A 178 3.30 30.36 4.66
N PRO A 179 2.13 29.77 4.32
CA PRO A 179 1.09 29.54 5.29
C PRO A 179 1.60 28.48 6.26
N SER A 180 1.43 28.71 7.57
CA SER A 180 1.75 27.72 8.59
C SER A 180 1.03 26.41 8.29
N GLU A 181 1.76 25.30 8.22
CA GLU A 181 1.21 23.94 8.21
C GLU A 181 0.41 23.72 9.50
N GLN A 182 -0.89 24.01 9.45
CA GLN A 182 -1.84 23.35 10.33
C GLN A 182 -2.03 21.95 9.76
N VAL A 183 -1.62 20.94 10.53
CA VAL A 183 -1.92 19.53 10.25
C VAL A 183 -3.43 19.43 9.99
N PRO A 184 -3.87 18.93 8.83
CA PRO A 184 -5.30 18.71 8.59
C PRO A 184 -5.83 17.75 9.65
N VAL A 185 -6.76 18.23 10.47
CA VAL A 185 -7.47 17.38 11.44
C VAL A 185 -8.39 16.48 10.62
N ALA A 186 -8.04 15.20 10.51
CA ALA A 186 -8.92 14.19 9.92
C ALA A 186 -10.28 14.25 10.64
N ALA A 187 -11.36 14.20 9.86
CA ALA A 187 -12.69 14.09 10.45
C ALA A 187 -12.73 12.83 11.32
N PRO A 188 -13.16 12.91 12.60
CA PRO A 188 -13.41 11.71 13.38
C PRO A 188 -14.44 10.85 12.63
N ILE A 189 -14.20 9.53 12.57
CA ILE A 189 -15.17 8.56 12.07
C ILE A 189 -16.47 8.80 12.83
N ARG A 190 -17.46 9.40 12.16
CA ARG A 190 -18.67 9.87 12.84
C ARG A 190 -19.50 8.68 13.29
N ALA A 191 -19.63 8.54 14.62
CA ALA A 191 -20.83 7.95 15.19
C ALA A 191 -22.03 8.83 14.80
N THR A 192 -22.99 8.23 14.11
CA THR A 192 -24.15 8.88 13.49
C THR A 192 -25.18 9.27 14.55
N GLY A 193 -25.20 10.55 14.93
CA GLY A 193 -26.35 11.17 15.57
C GLY A 193 -27.41 11.57 14.53
N ALA A 194 -28.69 11.32 14.83
CA ALA A 194 -29.81 11.68 13.96
C ALA A 194 -29.92 13.21 13.79
N GLU A 195 -29.85 13.69 12.55
CA GLU A 195 -30.19 15.08 12.23
C GLU A 195 -31.71 15.22 12.00
N ASN A 196 -32.26 16.34 12.45
CA ASN A 196 -33.67 16.69 12.31
C ASN A 196 -34.05 16.97 10.84
N PHE A 197 -35.30 16.67 10.47
CA PHE A 197 -35.87 16.90 9.14
C PHE A 197 -35.71 18.36 8.68
N SER A 198 -35.23 18.56 7.45
CA SER A 198 -34.99 19.87 6.81
C SER A 198 -35.59 19.90 5.40
N TRP A 199 -36.13 21.06 4.99
CA TRP A 199 -36.66 21.28 3.64
C TRP A 199 -35.59 21.16 2.53
N SER A 200 -34.30 21.33 2.86
CA SER A 200 -33.20 21.07 1.91
C SER A 200 -33.10 19.60 1.49
N LEU A 201 -33.45 18.66 2.38
CA LEU A 201 -33.47 17.21 2.10
C LEU A 201 -34.54 16.84 1.08
N VAL A 202 -35.63 17.60 1.00
CA VAL A 202 -36.71 17.38 0.02
C VAL A 202 -36.24 17.77 -1.38
N GLY A 203 -35.62 18.94 -1.53
CA GLY A 203 -35.05 19.39 -2.81
C GLY A 203 -33.93 18.48 -3.31
N GLU A 204 -33.06 18.03 -2.41
CA GLU A 204 -32.03 17.05 -2.73
C GLU A 204 -32.63 15.67 -3.08
N GLY A 205 -33.66 15.24 -2.36
CA GLY A 205 -34.41 14.02 -2.66
C GLY A 205 -35.05 14.02 -4.06
N LEU A 206 -35.62 15.15 -4.49
CA LEU A 206 -36.15 15.31 -5.86
C LEU A 206 -35.05 15.21 -6.92
N ARG A 207 -33.90 15.86 -6.69
CA ARG A 207 -32.72 15.75 -7.57
C ARG A 207 -32.22 14.31 -7.68
N LEU A 208 -32.10 13.62 -6.54
CA LEU A 208 -31.67 12.21 -6.50
C LEU A 208 -32.69 11.29 -7.18
N THR A 209 -33.99 11.56 -7.03
CA THR A 209 -35.04 10.81 -7.73
C THR A 209 -34.98 11.02 -9.23
N ALA A 210 -34.81 12.26 -9.69
CA ALA A 210 -34.60 12.56 -11.10
C ALA A 210 -33.34 11.88 -11.65
N GLN A 211 -32.25 11.87 -10.88
CA GLN A 211 -31.04 11.14 -11.21
C GLN A 211 -31.31 9.63 -11.36
N LEU A 212 -31.99 9.02 -10.39
CA LEU A 212 -32.35 7.60 -10.45
C LEU A 212 -33.22 7.30 -11.67
N LEU A 213 -34.22 8.12 -11.97
CA LEU A 213 -35.07 7.97 -13.16
C LEU A 213 -34.28 8.12 -14.47
N ARG A 214 -33.34 9.06 -14.53
CA ARG A 214 -32.42 9.21 -15.67
C ARG A 214 -31.56 7.95 -15.84
N ASP A 215 -30.96 7.46 -14.76
CA ASP A 215 -30.11 6.27 -14.78
C ASP A 215 -30.93 5.02 -15.14
N LEU A 216 -32.21 4.95 -14.74
CA LEU A 216 -33.17 3.93 -15.19
C LEU A 216 -33.45 4.04 -16.69
N ALA A 217 -33.69 5.24 -17.22
CA ALA A 217 -33.94 5.45 -18.64
C ALA A 217 -32.73 5.04 -19.48
N ILE A 218 -31.51 5.41 -19.05
CA ILE A 218 -30.25 5.05 -19.71
C ILE A 218 -30.06 3.55 -19.83
N ARG A 219 -30.55 2.77 -18.85
CA ARG A 219 -30.53 1.31 -18.92
C ARG A 219 -31.19 0.77 -20.19
N PHE A 220 -32.26 1.40 -20.68
CA PHE A 220 -33.00 0.98 -21.86
C PHE A 220 -32.56 1.66 -23.16
N LEU A 221 -31.75 2.72 -23.08
CA LEU A 221 -31.25 3.45 -24.26
C LEU A 221 -30.02 2.77 -24.88
N PRO A 222 -29.83 2.88 -26.23
CA PRO A 222 -28.58 2.55 -26.89
C PRO A 222 -27.44 3.47 -26.44
N GLY A 223 -26.19 2.97 -26.44
CA GLY A 223 -25.01 3.70 -25.93
C GLY A 223 -24.84 5.13 -26.47
N PRO A 224 -24.87 5.37 -27.80
CA PRO A 224 -24.74 6.71 -28.35
C PRO A 224 -25.81 7.69 -27.86
N VAL A 225 -27.04 7.20 -27.65
CA VAL A 225 -28.17 8.00 -27.17
C VAL A 225 -28.03 8.27 -25.67
N ALA A 226 -27.60 7.28 -24.89
CA ALA A 226 -27.35 7.45 -23.46
C ALA A 226 -26.34 8.58 -23.19
N ARG A 227 -25.28 8.67 -23.98
CA ARG A 227 -24.24 9.71 -23.85
C ARG A 227 -24.71 11.14 -24.12
N LEU A 228 -25.92 11.35 -24.65
CA LEU A 228 -26.53 12.67 -24.73
C LEU A 228 -27.09 13.14 -23.38
N PHE A 229 -27.35 12.21 -22.45
CA PHE A 229 -28.00 12.47 -21.17
C PHE A 229 -27.06 12.30 -19.96
N VAL A 230 -25.85 11.76 -20.16
CA VAL A 230 -24.81 11.60 -19.12
C VAL A 230 -23.44 12.00 -19.65
N THR A 231 -22.62 12.55 -18.75
CA THR A 231 -21.21 12.84 -19.02
C THR A 231 -20.49 11.56 -19.47
N PRO A 232 -19.86 11.55 -20.65
CA PRO A 232 -19.01 10.45 -21.08
C PRO A 232 -17.87 10.23 -20.09
N ILE A 233 -17.53 8.96 -19.85
CA ILE A 233 -16.45 8.57 -18.94
C ILE A 233 -15.43 7.71 -19.68
N THR A 234 -14.18 7.76 -19.24
CA THR A 234 -13.09 6.92 -19.78
C THR A 234 -12.90 5.66 -18.95
N PHE A 235 -13.23 5.71 -17.66
CA PHE A 235 -13.12 4.59 -16.73
C PHE A 235 -14.25 4.58 -15.72
N ALA A 236 -14.48 3.43 -15.11
CA ALA A 236 -15.46 3.30 -14.05
C ALA A 236 -14.92 2.49 -12.87
N PHE A 237 -15.39 2.82 -11.66
CA PHE A 237 -15.16 1.99 -10.48
C PHE A 237 -16.51 1.47 -9.98
N ILE A 238 -16.63 0.16 -9.84
CA ILE A 238 -17.87 -0.54 -9.49
C ILE A 238 -17.85 -0.82 -7.99
N GLY A 239 -18.61 -0.04 -7.23
CA GLY A 239 -18.77 -0.19 -5.79
C GLY A 239 -20.11 -0.78 -5.38
N HIS A 240 -20.26 -1.04 -4.09
CA HIS A 240 -21.51 -1.44 -3.43
C HIS A 240 -21.46 -0.98 -1.97
N PRO A 241 -22.60 -0.71 -1.31
CA PRO A 241 -22.59 -0.36 0.12
C PRO A 241 -22.16 -1.55 0.97
N ARG A 242 -21.23 -1.35 1.90
CA ARG A 242 -20.71 -2.45 2.73
C ARG A 242 -21.77 -2.91 3.72
N THR A 243 -22.46 -1.95 4.32
CA THR A 243 -23.57 -2.12 5.25
C THR A 243 -24.75 -1.21 4.85
N LEU A 244 -25.89 -1.36 5.51
CA LEU A 244 -27.03 -0.44 5.30
C LEU A 244 -26.72 1.01 5.71
N GLU A 245 -25.72 1.22 6.56
CA GLU A 245 -25.28 2.54 7.04
C GLU A 245 -24.58 3.36 5.93
N ASP A 246 -24.07 2.70 4.89
CA ASP A 246 -23.48 3.38 3.74
C ASP A 246 -24.55 3.95 2.79
N VAL A 247 -25.80 3.47 2.83
CA VAL A 247 -26.88 3.94 1.94
C VAL A 247 -27.17 5.44 2.10
N PRO A 248 -27.26 5.98 3.35
CA PRO A 248 -27.31 7.41 3.61
C PRO A 248 -26.25 8.29 2.96
N ARG A 249 -25.06 7.76 2.64
CA ARG A 249 -23.97 8.54 2.02
C ARG A 249 -24.37 9.12 0.66
N LYS A 250 -25.20 8.37 -0.10
CA LYS A 250 -25.79 8.84 -1.37
C LYS A 250 -27.22 9.31 -1.22
N PHE A 251 -27.99 8.69 -0.33
CA PHE A 251 -29.41 8.94 -0.14
C PHE A 251 -29.69 9.37 1.30
N PRO A 252 -29.47 10.65 1.67
CA PRO A 252 -29.60 11.12 3.05
C PRO A 252 -30.95 10.80 3.71
N PHE A 253 -32.03 10.77 2.92
CA PHE A 253 -33.38 10.40 3.39
C PHE A 253 -33.45 8.98 3.97
N ALA A 254 -32.55 8.07 3.60
CA ALA A 254 -32.51 6.71 4.12
C ALA A 254 -32.27 6.67 5.64
N ARG A 255 -31.68 7.72 6.24
CA ARG A 255 -31.53 7.86 7.70
C ARG A 255 -32.86 7.93 8.45
N LEU A 256 -33.92 8.38 7.76
CA LEU A 256 -35.24 8.58 8.35
C LEU A 256 -36.13 7.34 8.24
N LEU A 257 -35.69 6.31 7.50
CA LEU A 257 -36.47 5.12 7.22
C LEU A 257 -36.03 3.96 8.11
N PRO A 258 -36.95 3.08 8.55
CA PRO A 258 -36.58 1.85 9.24
C PRO A 258 -35.64 0.98 8.38
N ALA A 259 -34.64 0.34 9.01
CA ALA A 259 -33.62 -0.44 8.29
C ALA A 259 -34.20 -1.51 7.35
N HIS A 260 -35.31 -2.17 7.72
CA HIS A 260 -35.98 -3.16 6.88
C HIS A 260 -36.63 -2.57 5.62
N VAL A 261 -37.03 -1.29 5.64
CA VAL A 261 -37.54 -0.57 4.47
C VAL A 261 -36.39 -0.23 3.54
N VAL A 262 -35.29 0.31 4.07
CA VAL A 262 -34.08 0.62 3.30
C VAL A 262 -33.52 -0.64 2.65
N ASP A 263 -33.38 -1.72 3.40
CA ASP A 263 -32.93 -3.03 2.92
C ASP A 263 -33.77 -3.52 1.73
N ARG A 264 -35.11 -3.51 1.89
CA ARG A 264 -36.03 -3.93 0.84
C ARG A 264 -35.95 -3.02 -0.38
N TRP A 265 -35.94 -1.70 -0.19
CA TRP A 265 -35.85 -0.74 -1.29
C TRP A 265 -34.57 -0.94 -2.10
N PHE A 266 -33.42 -0.99 -1.41
CA PHE A 266 -32.12 -1.10 -2.06
C PHE A 266 -31.97 -2.40 -2.86
N ARG A 267 -32.52 -3.51 -2.35
CA ARG A 267 -32.56 -4.81 -3.05
C ARG A 267 -33.21 -4.74 -4.44
N TYR A 268 -34.20 -3.87 -4.63
CA TYR A 268 -34.91 -3.72 -5.91
C TYR A 268 -34.37 -2.57 -6.77
N GLN A 269 -33.44 -1.78 -6.27
CA GLN A 269 -32.87 -0.63 -6.97
C GLN A 269 -32.02 -1.06 -8.18
N TRP A 270 -32.06 -0.30 -9.27
CA TRP A 270 -31.20 -0.53 -10.46
C TRP A 270 -29.80 0.08 -10.25
N PRO A 271 -28.77 -0.35 -11.01
CA PRO A 271 -27.46 0.30 -10.98
C PRO A 271 -27.52 1.79 -11.32
N PHE A 272 -26.72 2.60 -10.63
CA PHE A 272 -26.75 4.07 -10.78
C PHE A 272 -25.36 4.69 -10.62
N VAL A 273 -25.22 5.94 -11.06
CA VAL A 273 -24.00 6.74 -10.89
C VAL A 273 -23.96 7.35 -9.50
N ALA A 274 -23.00 6.98 -8.66
CA ALA A 274 -22.81 7.62 -7.37
C ALA A 274 -22.21 9.03 -7.55
N SER A 275 -21.09 9.12 -8.26
CA SER A 275 -20.36 10.35 -8.51
C SER A 275 -19.52 10.25 -9.79
N TYR A 276 -19.01 11.40 -10.24
CA TYR A 276 -17.98 11.48 -11.27
C TYR A 276 -16.63 11.72 -10.61
N ILE A 277 -15.58 11.13 -11.17
CA ILE A 277 -14.20 11.26 -10.68
C ILE A 277 -13.46 12.20 -11.62
N THR A 278 -12.89 13.28 -11.08
CA THR A 278 -12.26 14.37 -11.85
C THR A 278 -10.84 14.64 -11.38
N GLY A 279 -10.03 15.31 -12.21
CA GLY A 279 -8.65 15.67 -11.89
C GLY A 279 -7.61 14.62 -12.30
N LEU A 280 -8.03 13.47 -12.82
CA LEU A 280 -7.11 12.50 -13.42
C LEU A 280 -6.66 12.98 -14.79
N THR A 281 -5.37 12.83 -15.06
CA THR A 281 -4.73 13.15 -16.35
C THR A 281 -3.98 11.93 -16.84
N MET A 282 -4.07 11.65 -18.13
CA MET A 282 -3.32 10.59 -18.81
C MET A 282 -1.82 10.94 -18.88
N THR A 283 -0.95 9.97 -19.15
CA THR A 283 0.50 10.20 -19.32
C THR A 283 0.84 11.17 -20.45
N ASP A 284 -0.04 11.31 -21.44
CA ASP A 284 0.09 12.28 -22.55
C ASP A 284 -0.44 13.70 -22.21
N GLY A 285 -0.88 13.92 -20.97
CA GLY A 285 -1.45 15.20 -20.51
C GLY A 285 -2.95 15.36 -20.78
N THR A 286 -3.62 14.40 -21.39
CA THR A 286 -5.06 14.48 -21.67
C THR A 286 -5.89 14.37 -20.38
N PRO A 287 -6.71 15.37 -20.02
CA PRO A 287 -7.62 15.27 -18.88
C PRO A 287 -8.68 14.20 -19.12
N THR A 288 -8.98 13.41 -18.09
CA THR A 288 -9.93 12.30 -18.20
C THR A 288 -10.90 12.28 -17.04
N THR A 289 -12.14 11.83 -17.31
CA THR A 289 -13.21 11.75 -16.31
C THR A 289 -13.62 10.29 -16.13
N GLY A 290 -13.75 9.87 -14.87
CA GLY A 290 -14.29 8.57 -14.50
C GLY A 290 -15.64 8.69 -13.81
N ALA A 291 -16.21 7.55 -13.42
CA ALA A 291 -17.35 7.53 -12.52
C ALA A 291 -17.28 6.40 -11.49
N MET A 292 -17.80 6.68 -10.29
CA MET A 292 -18.15 5.67 -9.30
C MET A 292 -19.57 5.20 -9.58
N LEU A 293 -19.75 3.92 -9.87
CA LEU A 293 -21.03 3.27 -10.13
C LEU A 293 -21.37 2.33 -8.97
N ILE A 294 -22.64 2.29 -8.58
CA ILE A 294 -23.09 1.44 -7.47
C ILE A 294 -23.87 0.25 -8.01
N SER A 295 -23.39 -0.94 -7.67
CA SER A 295 -24.16 -2.18 -7.71
C SER A 295 -25.02 -2.24 -6.45
N PRO A 296 -26.35 -2.11 -6.54
CA PRO A 296 -27.18 -1.77 -5.41
C PRO A 296 -27.59 -3.00 -4.58
N LEU A 297 -26.62 -3.56 -3.86
CA LEU A 297 -26.82 -4.63 -2.89
C LEU A 297 -25.79 -4.46 -1.77
N THR A 298 -26.19 -4.72 -0.53
CA THR A 298 -25.22 -4.78 0.58
C THR A 298 -24.40 -6.08 0.55
N THR A 299 -23.25 -6.10 1.24
CA THR A 299 -22.45 -7.34 1.42
C THR A 299 -23.34 -8.52 1.87
N GLU A 300 -24.20 -8.30 2.86
CA GLU A 300 -25.09 -9.33 3.40
C GLU A 300 -26.10 -9.83 2.35
N GLN A 301 -26.69 -8.92 1.57
CA GLN A 301 -27.60 -9.29 0.49
C GLN A 301 -26.88 -10.08 -0.62
N MET A 302 -25.65 -9.70 -0.95
CA MET A 302 -24.84 -10.41 -1.94
C MET A 302 -24.47 -11.82 -1.48
N ILE A 303 -24.16 -12.00 -0.19
CA ILE A 303 -23.92 -13.32 0.41
C ILE A 303 -25.20 -14.18 0.39
N ARG A 304 -26.35 -13.59 0.74
CA ARG A 304 -27.65 -14.30 0.77
C ARG A 304 -28.12 -14.72 -0.63
N ASN A 305 -27.85 -13.91 -1.66
CA ASN A 305 -28.22 -14.24 -3.05
C ASN A 305 -27.10 -13.90 -4.06
N PRO A 306 -26.09 -14.78 -4.17
CA PRO A 306 -24.95 -14.56 -5.07
C PRO A 306 -25.33 -14.52 -6.57
N ARG A 307 -26.45 -15.16 -6.96
CA ARG A 307 -26.93 -15.12 -8.35
C ARG A 307 -27.42 -13.72 -8.72
N LEU A 308 -28.26 -13.13 -7.87
CA LEU A 308 -28.73 -11.75 -8.04
C LEU A 308 -27.54 -10.77 -7.99
N ALA A 309 -26.59 -11.00 -7.08
CA ALA A 309 -25.40 -10.17 -6.97
C ALA A 309 -24.56 -10.14 -8.25
N ARG A 310 -24.25 -11.31 -8.82
CA ARG A 310 -23.53 -11.38 -10.10
C ARG A 310 -24.29 -10.72 -11.24
N GLN A 311 -25.60 -10.89 -11.30
CA GLN A 311 -26.44 -10.20 -12.28
C GLN A 311 -26.34 -8.68 -12.10
N ARG A 312 -26.46 -8.17 -10.88
CA ARG A 312 -26.40 -6.73 -10.60
C ARG A 312 -25.02 -6.14 -10.90
N VAL A 313 -23.94 -6.86 -10.61
CA VAL A 313 -22.58 -6.43 -10.99
C VAL A 313 -22.46 -6.35 -12.51
N LEU A 314 -22.90 -7.37 -13.24
CA LEU A 314 -22.88 -7.36 -14.72
C LEU A 314 -23.68 -6.18 -15.29
N GLU A 315 -24.90 -5.95 -14.78
CA GLU A 315 -25.73 -4.80 -15.19
C GLU A 315 -25.04 -3.45 -14.93
N THR A 316 -24.26 -3.35 -13.84
CA THR A 316 -23.52 -2.14 -13.49
C THR A 316 -22.33 -1.93 -14.43
N VAL A 317 -21.64 -2.99 -14.82
CA VAL A 317 -20.55 -2.92 -15.80
C VAL A 317 -21.08 -2.55 -17.19
N HIS A 318 -22.22 -3.11 -17.62
CA HIS A 318 -22.86 -2.71 -18.88
C HIS A 318 -23.28 -1.24 -18.87
N LEU A 319 -23.70 -0.70 -17.73
CA LEU A 319 -23.96 0.74 -17.59
C LEU A 319 -22.67 1.55 -17.83
N ALA A 320 -21.53 1.13 -17.26
CA ALA A 320 -20.24 1.77 -17.49
C ALA A 320 -19.85 1.81 -18.98
N GLU A 321 -20.04 0.69 -19.69
CA GLU A 321 -19.76 0.59 -21.13
C GLU A 321 -20.60 1.54 -21.96
N LYS A 322 -21.91 1.62 -21.65
CA LYS A 322 -22.82 2.55 -22.31
C LYS A 322 -22.35 4.00 -22.13
N MET A 323 -21.85 4.32 -20.93
CA MET A 323 -21.28 5.64 -20.61
C MET A 323 -19.92 5.90 -21.28
N GLY A 324 -19.29 4.89 -21.89
CA GLY A 324 -18.04 5.04 -22.64
C GLY A 324 -16.79 4.53 -21.95
N ALA A 325 -16.92 3.94 -20.75
CA ALA A 325 -15.78 3.42 -20.02
C ALA A 325 -15.01 2.37 -20.85
N ARG A 326 -13.69 2.52 -20.89
CA ARG A 326 -12.76 1.58 -21.53
C ARG A 326 -12.23 0.54 -20.55
N ILE A 327 -12.20 0.88 -19.27
CA ILE A 327 -11.81 -0.02 -18.18
C ILE A 327 -12.74 0.16 -16.98
N ALA A 328 -13.03 -0.93 -16.27
CA ALA A 328 -13.77 -0.90 -15.01
C ALA A 328 -13.04 -1.67 -13.90
N GLY A 329 -12.91 -1.02 -12.74
CA GLY A 329 -12.43 -1.65 -11.51
C GLY A 329 -13.56 -2.27 -10.71
N LEU A 330 -13.37 -3.49 -10.22
CA LEU A 330 -14.35 -4.21 -9.39
C LEU A 330 -13.99 -4.05 -7.91
N GLY A 331 -14.67 -3.13 -7.23
CA GLY A 331 -14.41 -2.81 -5.83
C GLY A 331 -15.05 -3.79 -4.84
N ALA A 332 -14.33 -4.04 -3.73
CA ALA A 332 -14.82 -4.79 -2.57
C ALA A 332 -15.48 -6.14 -2.96
N PHE A 333 -16.72 -6.38 -2.52
CA PHE A 333 -17.39 -7.67 -2.71
C PHE A 333 -17.86 -7.92 -4.16
N THR A 334 -17.78 -6.93 -5.04
CA THR A 334 -18.15 -7.10 -6.46
C THR A 334 -17.16 -8.00 -7.20
N SER A 335 -15.86 -7.91 -6.89
CA SER A 335 -14.85 -8.82 -7.43
C SER A 335 -15.02 -10.23 -6.85
N ILE A 336 -15.24 -10.33 -5.54
CA ILE A 336 -15.40 -11.61 -4.83
C ILE A 336 -16.58 -12.41 -5.37
N VAL A 337 -17.76 -11.79 -5.48
CA VAL A 337 -18.98 -12.49 -5.93
C VAL A 337 -18.90 -12.93 -7.39
N THR A 338 -18.06 -12.27 -8.19
CA THR A 338 -17.82 -12.58 -9.61
C THR A 338 -16.59 -13.47 -9.84
N ARG A 339 -16.10 -14.14 -8.79
CA ARG A 339 -14.92 -15.03 -8.84
C ARG A 339 -13.68 -14.29 -9.36
N ASP A 340 -13.39 -13.16 -8.71
CA ASP A 340 -12.32 -12.23 -9.07
C ASP A 340 -12.47 -11.74 -10.53
N GLY A 341 -13.70 -11.36 -10.90
CA GLY A 341 -14.05 -10.84 -12.21
C GLY A 341 -14.15 -11.87 -13.35
N ARG A 342 -13.74 -13.13 -13.14
CA ARG A 342 -13.80 -14.18 -14.18
C ARG A 342 -15.22 -14.45 -14.70
N ASP A 343 -16.25 -14.25 -13.87
CA ASP A 343 -17.64 -14.45 -14.31
C ASP A 343 -18.12 -13.41 -15.34
N LEU A 344 -17.38 -12.31 -15.53
CA LEU A 344 -17.70 -11.23 -16.47
C LEU A 344 -16.92 -11.34 -17.78
N GLU A 345 -15.87 -12.15 -17.82
CA GLU A 345 -15.05 -12.38 -19.01
C GLU A 345 -15.92 -12.88 -20.18
N GLY A 346 -15.74 -12.28 -21.36
CA GLY A 346 -16.54 -12.57 -22.55
C GLY A 346 -18.00 -12.08 -22.53
N LYS A 347 -18.46 -11.45 -21.43
CA LYS A 347 -19.81 -10.85 -21.33
C LYS A 347 -19.81 -9.32 -21.41
N VAL A 348 -18.62 -8.73 -21.43
CA VAL A 348 -18.35 -7.30 -21.48
C VAL A 348 -17.24 -7.04 -22.50
N HIS A 349 -17.25 -5.85 -23.09
CA HIS A 349 -16.30 -5.33 -24.06
C HIS A 349 -15.23 -4.41 -23.45
N LEU A 350 -15.48 -3.83 -22.26
CA LEU A 350 -14.47 -3.03 -21.55
C LEU A 350 -13.41 -3.91 -20.85
N GLY A 351 -12.23 -3.33 -20.61
CA GLY A 351 -11.18 -3.93 -19.78
C GLY A 351 -11.63 -4.05 -18.33
N LEU A 352 -11.19 -5.08 -17.62
CA LEU A 352 -11.57 -5.31 -16.22
C LEU A 352 -10.34 -5.41 -15.36
N THR A 353 -10.45 -4.89 -14.14
CA THR A 353 -9.48 -5.19 -13.09
C THR A 353 -10.15 -5.35 -11.74
N THR A 354 -9.56 -6.15 -10.86
CA THR A 354 -10.06 -6.36 -9.50
C THR A 354 -9.50 -5.36 -8.50
N GLY A 355 -8.41 -4.65 -8.81
CA GLY A 355 -7.74 -3.81 -7.83
C GLY A 355 -6.92 -4.58 -6.79
N ASN A 356 -6.92 -5.92 -6.86
CA ASN A 356 -6.30 -6.79 -5.86
C ASN A 356 -4.76 -6.69 -5.87
N PRO A 357 -4.06 -6.66 -7.03
CA PRO A 357 -2.61 -6.49 -7.06
C PRO A 357 -2.17 -5.19 -6.38
N HIS A 358 -2.77 -4.06 -6.73
CA HIS A 358 -2.40 -2.79 -6.10
C HIS A 358 -2.77 -2.77 -4.62
N SER A 359 -3.91 -3.33 -4.22
CA SER A 359 -4.27 -3.46 -2.80
C SER A 359 -3.26 -4.30 -2.00
N ALA A 360 -2.77 -5.41 -2.57
CA ALA A 360 -1.72 -6.22 -1.98
C ALA A 360 -0.38 -5.47 -1.89
N ALA A 361 -0.03 -4.73 -2.95
CA ALA A 361 1.15 -3.86 -2.98
C ALA A 361 1.11 -2.80 -1.88
N ILE A 362 -0.02 -2.12 -1.70
CA ILE A 362 -0.20 -1.11 -0.64
C ILE A 362 -0.17 -1.75 0.76
N ALA A 363 -0.74 -2.94 0.93
CA ALA A 363 -0.66 -3.66 2.20
C ALA A 363 0.79 -3.99 2.56
N VAL A 364 1.59 -4.48 1.60
CA VAL A 364 3.02 -4.75 1.82
C VAL A 364 3.79 -3.45 2.04
N GLN A 365 3.55 -2.38 1.27
CA GLN A 365 4.22 -1.09 1.49
C GLN A 365 3.94 -0.53 2.88
N ASN A 366 2.71 -0.64 3.40
CA ASN A 366 2.42 -0.28 4.79
C ASN A 366 3.26 -1.09 5.78
N VAL A 367 3.46 -2.39 5.55
CA VAL A 367 4.37 -3.21 6.38
C VAL A 367 5.80 -2.69 6.31
N LEU A 368 6.33 -2.42 5.11
CA LEU A 368 7.71 -1.96 4.95
C LEU A 368 7.93 -0.62 5.65
N GLU A 369 7.05 0.33 5.39
CA GLU A 369 7.10 1.68 5.96
C GLU A 369 6.95 1.63 7.49
N ALA A 370 6.01 0.85 8.01
CA ALA A 370 5.83 0.72 9.45
C ALA A 370 6.99 -0.02 10.11
N ALA A 371 7.56 -1.03 9.44
CA ALA A 371 8.73 -1.75 9.93
C ALA A 371 9.96 -0.83 9.98
N ALA A 372 10.19 -0.05 8.93
CA ALA A 372 11.20 1.00 8.90
C ALA A 372 10.99 1.99 10.06
N LEU A 373 9.85 2.66 10.13
CA LEU A 373 9.56 3.68 11.15
C LEU A 373 9.60 3.17 12.60
N THR A 374 9.43 1.87 12.82
CA THR A 374 9.41 1.25 14.15
C THR A 374 10.62 0.36 14.44
N ASN A 375 11.66 0.40 13.59
CA ASN A 375 12.89 -0.39 13.73
C ASN A 375 12.66 -1.91 13.81
N LEU A 376 11.70 -2.43 13.06
CA LEU A 376 11.48 -3.87 12.93
C LEU A 376 12.34 -4.43 11.78
N SER A 377 13.25 -5.35 12.10
CA SER A 377 14.01 -6.07 11.08
C SER A 377 13.14 -7.15 10.42
N LEU A 378 12.73 -6.92 9.17
CA LEU A 378 11.93 -7.89 8.39
C LEU A 378 12.62 -9.25 8.25
N PRO A 379 13.93 -9.35 7.89
CA PRO A 379 14.63 -10.63 7.75
C PRO A 379 14.66 -11.51 9.01
N HIS A 380 14.26 -10.96 10.16
CA HIS A 380 14.18 -11.63 11.46
C HIS A 380 12.75 -11.69 12.02
N ALA A 381 11.79 -11.05 11.35
CA ALA A 381 10.40 -10.95 11.80
C ALA A 381 9.60 -12.22 11.44
N THR A 382 8.58 -12.49 12.25
CA THR A 382 7.48 -13.39 11.90
C THR A 382 6.30 -12.58 11.35
N ALA A 383 5.84 -12.93 10.14
CA ALA A 383 4.59 -12.41 9.59
C ALA A 383 3.48 -13.45 9.66
N ALA A 384 2.25 -13.02 9.93
CA ALA A 384 1.03 -13.83 9.80
C ALA A 384 0.05 -13.15 8.84
N ILE A 385 -0.56 -13.94 7.94
CA ILE A 385 -1.56 -13.43 6.98
C ILE A 385 -2.86 -14.20 7.19
N VAL A 386 -3.89 -13.49 7.67
CA VAL A 386 -5.25 -14.02 7.84
C VAL A 386 -6.03 -13.81 6.54
N GLY A 387 -6.63 -14.88 6.01
CA GLY A 387 -7.15 -14.91 4.64
C GLY A 387 -6.03 -15.09 3.60
N GLY A 388 -4.92 -15.70 4.01
CA GLY A 388 -3.70 -15.78 3.23
C GLY A 388 -3.82 -16.58 1.93
N ALA A 389 -4.81 -17.46 1.78
CA ALA A 389 -5.03 -18.19 0.51
C ALA A 389 -5.95 -17.43 -0.48
N GLY A 390 -6.51 -16.28 -0.06
CA GLY A 390 -7.28 -15.36 -0.89
C GLY A 390 -6.43 -14.59 -1.90
N SER A 391 -7.08 -13.80 -2.76
CA SER A 391 -6.40 -13.08 -3.85
C SER A 391 -5.32 -12.11 -3.32
N VAL A 392 -5.72 -11.11 -2.51
CA VAL A 392 -4.80 -10.16 -1.87
C VAL A 392 -3.82 -10.85 -0.93
N GLY A 393 -4.32 -11.73 -0.04
CA GLY A 393 -3.51 -12.44 0.94
C GLY A 393 -2.38 -13.27 0.31
N SER A 394 -2.67 -13.98 -0.79
CA SER A 394 -1.66 -14.81 -1.47
C SER A 394 -0.60 -13.98 -2.19
N ALA A 395 -0.96 -12.81 -2.74
CA ALA A 395 0.01 -11.88 -3.29
C ALA A 395 0.91 -11.29 -2.18
N CYS A 396 0.33 -10.88 -1.05
CA CYS A 396 1.10 -10.45 0.12
C CYS A 396 2.04 -11.57 0.64
N ALA A 397 1.56 -12.83 0.67
CA ALA A 397 2.35 -13.98 1.10
C ALA A 397 3.57 -14.20 0.21
N LYS A 398 3.38 -14.19 -1.11
CA LYS A 398 4.46 -14.32 -2.10
C LYS A 398 5.50 -13.22 -1.99
N THR A 399 5.07 -11.99 -1.72
CA THR A 399 6.00 -10.88 -1.53
C THR A 399 6.74 -10.98 -0.20
N LEU A 400 6.02 -11.18 0.92
CA LEU A 400 6.63 -11.24 2.25
C LEU A 400 7.51 -12.47 2.46
N ALA A 401 7.24 -13.61 1.81
CA ALA A 401 8.06 -14.81 1.91
C ALA A 401 9.53 -14.60 1.45
N ARG A 402 9.78 -13.56 0.64
CA ARG A 402 11.14 -13.14 0.24
C ARG A 402 11.85 -12.29 1.29
N LEU A 403 11.09 -11.66 2.18
CA LEU A 403 11.57 -10.58 3.05
C LEU A 403 11.65 -10.98 4.53
N VAL A 404 10.82 -11.92 4.97
CA VAL A 404 10.70 -12.29 6.40
C VAL A 404 11.39 -13.61 6.76
N ALA A 405 11.68 -13.81 8.06
CA ALA A 405 12.25 -15.08 8.54
C ALA A 405 11.22 -16.21 8.53
N ARG A 406 9.99 -15.92 8.99
CA ARG A 406 8.92 -16.90 9.13
C ARG A 406 7.60 -16.32 8.66
N LEU A 407 6.85 -17.08 7.88
CA LEU A 407 5.55 -16.68 7.36
C LEU A 407 4.49 -17.71 7.74
N VAL A 408 3.48 -17.28 8.50
CA VAL A 408 2.33 -18.09 8.87
C VAL A 408 1.13 -17.68 8.02
N VAL A 409 0.72 -18.56 7.11
CA VAL A 409 -0.45 -18.34 6.24
C VAL A 409 -1.67 -18.97 6.90
N ILE A 410 -2.67 -18.15 7.21
CA ILE A 410 -3.88 -18.56 7.94
C ILE A 410 -5.09 -18.48 7.02
N ASP A 411 -5.71 -19.63 6.73
CA ASP A 411 -6.93 -19.69 5.92
C ASP A 411 -7.78 -20.93 6.26
N ILE A 412 -9.10 -20.81 6.08
CA ILE A 412 -10.03 -21.92 6.25
C ILE A 412 -10.08 -22.83 5.01
N LYS A 413 -9.64 -22.34 3.85
CA LYS A 413 -9.62 -23.08 2.57
C LYS A 413 -8.37 -23.95 2.49
N LYS A 414 -8.43 -25.14 3.10
CA LYS A 414 -7.31 -26.09 3.21
C LYS A 414 -6.58 -26.35 1.89
N ASP A 415 -7.30 -26.65 0.81
CA ASP A 415 -6.68 -26.98 -0.48
C ASP A 415 -5.91 -25.79 -1.06
N ALA A 416 -6.54 -24.61 -1.08
CA ALA A 416 -5.90 -23.38 -1.58
C ALA A 416 -4.70 -22.95 -0.73
N LEU A 417 -4.76 -23.21 0.58
CA LEU A 417 -3.68 -22.97 1.52
C LEU A 417 -2.51 -23.92 1.26
N GLN A 418 -2.77 -25.22 1.09
CA GLN A 418 -1.74 -26.21 0.77
C GLN A 418 -1.04 -25.90 -0.56
N THR A 419 -1.79 -25.54 -1.60
CA THR A 419 -1.22 -25.09 -2.87
C THR A 419 -0.30 -23.90 -2.67
N LEU A 420 -0.74 -22.87 -1.92
CA LEU A 420 0.08 -21.69 -1.70
C LEU A 420 1.36 -22.00 -0.90
N VAL A 421 1.29 -22.84 0.13
CA VAL A 421 2.49 -23.25 0.88
C VAL A 421 3.47 -24.00 -0.01
N ALA A 422 2.99 -24.87 -0.90
CA ALA A 422 3.82 -25.56 -1.87
C ALA A 422 4.44 -24.58 -2.88
N ASP A 423 3.68 -23.60 -3.38
CA ASP A 423 4.17 -22.56 -4.30
C ASP A 423 5.26 -21.67 -3.65
N LEU A 424 5.22 -21.53 -2.32
CA LEU A 424 6.20 -20.77 -1.55
C LEU A 424 7.39 -21.63 -1.07
N ALA A 425 7.43 -22.92 -1.42
CA ALA A 425 8.56 -23.77 -1.06
C ALA A 425 9.85 -23.25 -1.71
N GLY A 426 10.95 -23.24 -0.95
CA GLY A 426 12.25 -22.73 -1.42
C GLY A 426 12.40 -21.21 -1.35
N GLN A 427 11.36 -20.47 -0.93
CA GLN A 427 11.51 -19.06 -0.56
C GLN A 427 12.36 -18.93 0.72
N PRO A 428 13.01 -17.76 0.95
CA PRO A 428 13.84 -17.53 2.13
C PRO A 428 13.12 -17.73 3.47
N ALA A 429 11.82 -17.42 3.54
CA ALA A 429 11.04 -17.58 4.76
C ALA A 429 10.72 -19.06 5.07
N ALA A 430 10.73 -19.43 6.35
CA ALA A 430 10.09 -20.64 6.82
C ALA A 430 8.56 -20.48 6.76
N VAL A 431 7.90 -21.12 5.78
CA VAL A 431 6.46 -20.97 5.53
C VAL A 431 5.67 -22.10 6.21
N GLU A 432 4.64 -21.73 6.97
CA GLU A 432 3.68 -22.64 7.61
C GLU A 432 2.26 -22.27 7.18
N GLY A 433 1.46 -23.26 6.77
CA GLY A 433 0.02 -23.08 6.54
C GLY A 433 -0.81 -23.66 7.69
N THR A 434 -1.77 -22.91 8.21
CA THR A 434 -2.66 -23.35 9.27
C THR A 434 -4.07 -22.77 9.13
N SER A 435 -5.06 -23.43 9.70
CA SER A 435 -6.41 -22.87 9.86
C SER A 435 -6.65 -22.31 11.26
N ASN A 436 -5.64 -22.36 12.14
CA ASN A 436 -5.75 -21.88 13.50
C ASN A 436 -5.42 -20.39 13.58
N LEU A 437 -6.43 -19.56 13.86
CA LEU A 437 -6.27 -18.11 14.00
C LEU A 437 -5.38 -17.72 15.18
N ASP A 438 -5.29 -18.53 16.23
CA ASP A 438 -4.49 -18.20 17.43
C ASP A 438 -3.00 -18.07 17.15
N ARG A 439 -2.51 -18.62 16.02
CA ARG A 439 -1.12 -18.52 15.57
C ARG A 439 -0.70 -17.08 15.26
N VAL A 440 -1.65 -16.17 15.10
CA VAL A 440 -1.40 -14.72 14.99
C VAL A 440 -0.60 -14.18 16.19
N ARG A 441 -0.73 -14.79 17.38
CA ARG A 441 -0.01 -14.36 18.60
C ARG A 441 1.52 -14.41 18.48
N GLU A 442 2.05 -15.14 17.50
CA GLU A 442 3.50 -15.26 17.31
C GLU A 442 4.07 -14.17 16.40
N ALA A 443 3.22 -13.45 15.66
CA ALA A 443 3.66 -12.59 14.58
C ALA A 443 3.97 -11.17 15.01
N ASP A 444 5.09 -10.63 14.52
CA ASP A 444 5.46 -9.20 14.59
C ASP A 444 4.62 -8.38 13.61
N ILE A 445 4.18 -9.01 12.53
CA ILE A 445 3.44 -8.39 11.43
C ILE A 445 2.19 -9.23 11.18
N VAL A 446 1.03 -8.61 11.14
CA VAL A 446 -0.25 -9.28 10.87
C VAL A 446 -0.93 -8.57 9.71
N ILE A 447 -1.26 -9.29 8.64
CA ILE A 447 -2.11 -8.77 7.56
C ILE A 447 -3.45 -9.49 7.62
N ALA A 448 -4.56 -8.76 7.75
CA ALA A 448 -5.90 -9.28 7.60
C ALA A 448 -6.43 -8.95 6.20
N ALA A 449 -6.63 -9.96 5.36
CA ALA A 449 -7.09 -9.82 3.98
C ALA A 449 -8.18 -10.84 3.66
N THR A 450 -9.26 -10.86 4.46
CA THR A 450 -10.35 -11.83 4.31
C THR A 450 -11.60 -11.19 3.69
N ASN A 451 -12.52 -12.03 3.24
CA ASN A 451 -13.87 -11.62 2.81
C ASN A 451 -14.94 -11.87 3.88
N ASN A 452 -14.53 -12.13 5.12
CA ASN A 452 -15.43 -12.32 6.24
C ASN A 452 -16.10 -10.98 6.60
N PRO A 453 -17.43 -10.93 6.80
CA PRO A 453 -18.11 -9.69 7.17
C PRO A 453 -17.91 -9.29 8.65
N TYR A 454 -17.27 -10.14 9.47
CA TYR A 454 -17.13 -9.95 10.91
C TYR A 454 -15.69 -9.65 11.33
N ILE A 455 -15.56 -9.05 12.51
CA ILE A 455 -14.27 -8.86 13.18
C ILE A 455 -13.69 -10.23 13.56
N LEU A 456 -12.44 -10.46 13.17
CA LEU A 456 -11.68 -11.68 13.46
C LEU A 456 -10.56 -11.41 14.48
N LEU A 457 -9.92 -10.26 14.40
CA LEU A 457 -8.77 -9.91 15.24
C LEU A 457 -9.18 -8.95 16.35
N THR A 458 -8.80 -9.30 17.58
CA THR A 458 -9.01 -8.53 18.80
C THR A 458 -7.68 -8.34 19.51
N ALA A 459 -7.64 -7.47 20.52
CA ALA A 459 -6.44 -7.19 21.31
C ALA A 459 -5.77 -8.47 21.88
N ALA A 460 -6.55 -9.51 22.19
CA ALA A 460 -6.05 -10.76 22.77
C ALA A 460 -5.29 -11.66 21.78
N HIS A 461 -5.36 -11.38 20.48
CA HIS A 461 -4.63 -12.12 19.45
C HIS A 461 -3.24 -11.55 19.17
N LEU A 462 -2.92 -10.36 19.69
CA LEU A 462 -1.76 -9.58 19.25
C LEU A 462 -0.69 -9.51 20.33
N LYS A 463 0.56 -9.76 19.95
CA LYS A 463 1.70 -9.59 20.86
C LYS A 463 2.12 -8.12 20.96
N PRO A 464 2.82 -7.73 22.05
CA PRO A 464 3.35 -6.37 22.19
C PRO A 464 4.22 -5.96 21.01
N GLY A 465 4.08 -4.71 20.58
CA GLY A 465 4.81 -4.16 19.44
C GLY A 465 4.35 -4.64 18.06
N ALA A 466 3.25 -5.40 17.95
CA ALA A 466 2.80 -5.91 16.66
C ALA A 466 2.39 -4.78 15.68
N ILE A 467 2.71 -4.97 14.40
CA ILE A 467 2.21 -4.18 13.27
C ILE A 467 1.03 -4.93 12.66
N VAL A 468 -0.15 -4.32 12.65
CA VAL A 468 -1.37 -4.92 12.11
C VAL A 468 -1.89 -4.09 10.96
N ILE A 469 -2.07 -4.74 9.82
CA ILE A 469 -2.55 -4.16 8.57
C ILE A 469 -3.94 -4.75 8.30
N ASP A 470 -5.00 -3.93 8.42
CA ASP A 470 -6.35 -4.35 8.04
C ASP A 470 -6.61 -4.00 6.56
N ALA A 471 -6.48 -4.99 5.69
CA ALA A 471 -6.73 -4.88 4.25
C ALA A 471 -8.10 -5.45 3.85
N ALA A 472 -9.00 -5.70 4.81
CA ALA A 472 -10.32 -6.26 4.56
C ALA A 472 -11.40 -5.16 4.43
N GLN A 473 -12.39 -5.44 3.58
CA GLN A 473 -13.59 -4.61 3.43
C GLN A 473 -14.82 -5.52 3.34
N PRO A 474 -15.67 -5.60 4.39
CA PRO A 474 -15.61 -4.88 5.68
C PRO A 474 -14.37 -5.19 6.53
N LYS A 475 -14.07 -4.32 7.51
CA LYS A 475 -12.93 -4.45 8.42
C LYS A 475 -12.95 -5.80 9.17
N ASN A 476 -11.77 -6.37 9.39
CA ASN A 476 -11.62 -7.62 10.15
C ASN A 476 -10.85 -7.43 11.47
N VAL A 477 -10.30 -6.25 11.71
CA VAL A 477 -9.59 -5.90 12.94
C VAL A 477 -10.47 -4.99 13.79
N SER A 478 -10.56 -5.31 15.08
CA SER A 478 -11.38 -4.52 16.02
C SER A 478 -10.86 -3.08 16.15
N GLU A 479 -11.78 -2.13 16.01
CA GLU A 479 -11.50 -0.69 16.15
C GLU A 479 -11.17 -0.26 17.60
N GLU A 480 -11.36 -1.14 18.58
CA GLU A 480 -11.03 -0.88 19.98
C GLU A 480 -9.55 -1.16 20.31
N ILE A 481 -8.81 -1.84 19.43
CA ILE A 481 -7.41 -2.21 19.67
C ILE A 481 -6.53 -0.98 19.94
N PRO A 482 -6.59 0.12 19.16
CA PRO A 482 -5.77 1.30 19.44
C PRO A 482 -5.97 1.89 20.84
N ARG A 483 -7.17 1.73 21.43
CA ARG A 483 -7.47 2.19 22.80
C ARG A 483 -7.04 1.18 23.86
N GLN A 484 -7.20 -0.11 23.59
CA GLN A 484 -6.90 -1.19 24.55
C GLN A 484 -5.41 -1.54 24.60
N ARG A 485 -4.70 -1.38 23.48
CA ARG A 485 -3.31 -1.81 23.26
C ARG A 485 -2.53 -0.70 22.56
N PRO A 486 -2.15 0.38 23.28
CA PRO A 486 -1.32 1.45 22.72
C PRO A 486 0.10 0.97 22.34
N ASP A 487 0.49 -0.22 22.79
CA ASP A 487 1.71 -0.93 22.43
C ASP A 487 1.62 -1.67 21.08
N VAL A 488 0.50 -1.58 20.37
CA VAL A 488 0.25 -2.22 19.07
C VAL A 488 -0.23 -1.16 18.08
N ILE A 489 0.18 -1.28 16.81
CA ILE A 489 -0.33 -0.43 15.73
C ILE A 489 -1.29 -1.20 14.85
N VAL A 490 -2.48 -0.62 14.67
CA VAL A 490 -3.40 -1.01 13.62
C VAL A 490 -3.34 0.07 12.55
N ILE A 491 -3.18 -0.34 11.29
CA ILE A 491 -3.13 0.51 10.11
C ILE A 491 -4.24 0.04 9.17
N GLU A 492 -5.13 0.95 8.80
CA GLU A 492 -6.09 0.72 7.72
C GLU A 492 -5.32 0.69 6.39
N SER A 493 -5.35 -0.46 5.74
CA SER A 493 -4.66 -0.67 4.46
C SER A 493 -5.53 -0.30 3.28
N ALA A 494 -4.87 -0.17 2.14
CA ALA A 494 -5.44 0.21 0.85
C ALA A 494 -5.87 1.69 0.79
N VAL A 495 -5.16 2.59 1.47
CA VAL A 495 -5.32 4.04 1.25
C VAL A 495 -4.11 4.57 0.49
N VAL A 496 -4.37 5.29 -0.59
CA VAL A 496 -3.39 5.83 -1.51
C VAL A 496 -3.61 7.33 -1.62
N GLN A 497 -2.55 8.12 -1.43
CA GLN A 497 -2.55 9.53 -1.74
C GLN A 497 -2.56 9.71 -3.26
N THR A 498 -3.47 10.53 -3.75
CA THR A 498 -3.68 10.80 -5.18
C THR A 498 -3.18 12.19 -5.57
N PRO A 499 -2.78 12.40 -6.84
CA PRO A 499 -2.24 13.68 -7.33
C PRO A 499 -3.36 14.68 -7.66
N GLY A 500 -4.10 15.13 -6.64
CA GLY A 500 -5.16 16.15 -6.82
C GLY A 500 -6.45 15.63 -7.49
N ILE A 501 -6.73 14.33 -7.35
CA ILE A 501 -7.95 13.70 -7.86
C ILE A 501 -9.09 13.87 -6.86
N ASP A 502 -10.28 14.18 -7.36
CA ASP A 502 -11.50 14.25 -6.56
C ASP A 502 -12.51 13.19 -7.03
N VAL A 503 -12.90 12.32 -6.11
CA VAL A 503 -13.88 11.24 -6.34
C VAL A 503 -15.32 11.74 -6.22
N HIS A 504 -15.54 12.92 -5.62
CA HIS A 504 -16.86 13.50 -5.35
C HIS A 504 -17.82 12.55 -4.61
N PHE A 505 -17.26 11.66 -3.78
CA PHE A 505 -18.02 10.69 -3.00
C PHE A 505 -17.32 10.42 -1.67
N ASP A 506 -18.10 10.36 -0.60
CA ASP A 506 -17.59 10.05 0.74
C ASP A 506 -17.22 8.56 0.85
N LEU A 507 -15.94 8.27 0.64
CA LEU A 507 -15.33 6.95 0.81
C LEU A 507 -14.83 6.70 2.25
N ASP A 508 -15.13 7.57 3.21
CA ASP A 508 -14.55 7.55 4.58
C ASP A 508 -13.03 7.85 4.59
N LEU A 509 -12.57 8.58 3.58
CA LEU A 509 -11.17 8.96 3.33
C LEU A 509 -11.00 10.48 3.33
N ALA A 510 -9.78 10.95 3.59
CA ALA A 510 -9.50 12.37 3.52
C ALA A 510 -9.49 12.85 2.04
N PRO A 511 -9.69 14.17 1.80
CA PRO A 511 -9.52 14.73 0.46
C PRO A 511 -8.15 14.39 -0.13
N GLY A 512 -8.13 13.99 -1.40
CA GLY A 512 -6.90 13.55 -2.07
C GLY A 512 -6.48 12.12 -1.73
N GLU A 513 -7.23 11.35 -0.93
CA GLU A 513 -7.01 9.93 -0.71
C GLU A 513 -8.01 9.06 -1.50
N ALA A 514 -7.58 7.89 -1.95
CA ALA A 514 -8.40 6.89 -2.60
C ALA A 514 -8.10 5.48 -2.12
N LEU A 515 -9.05 4.57 -2.31
CA LEU A 515 -8.86 3.16 -2.04
C LEU A 515 -7.88 2.53 -3.05
N GLY A 516 -7.03 1.60 -2.64
CA GLY A 516 -6.05 0.94 -3.51
C GLY A 516 -6.67 0.30 -4.75
N CYS A 517 -7.82 -0.36 -4.63
CA CYS A 517 -8.52 -0.92 -5.78
C CYS A 517 -9.07 0.15 -6.75
N LEU A 518 -9.45 1.32 -6.26
CA LEU A 518 -9.83 2.47 -7.09
C LEU A 518 -8.58 3.08 -7.75
N SER A 519 -7.49 3.26 -7.01
CA SER A 519 -6.21 3.77 -7.52
C SER A 519 -5.65 2.90 -8.64
N GLU A 520 -5.76 1.58 -8.58
CA GLU A 520 -5.37 0.69 -9.69
C GLU A 520 -6.13 1.05 -10.98
N THR A 521 -7.43 1.28 -10.87
CA THR A 521 -8.27 1.65 -12.03
C THR A 521 -7.83 2.99 -12.62
N MET A 522 -7.48 3.96 -11.77
CA MET A 522 -7.02 5.27 -12.19
C MET A 522 -5.62 5.22 -12.81
N ILE A 523 -4.70 4.47 -12.21
CA ILE A 523 -3.33 4.26 -12.73
C ILE A 523 -3.39 3.59 -14.10
N LEU A 524 -4.13 2.49 -14.24
CA LEU A 524 -4.30 1.79 -15.51
C LEU A 524 -4.92 2.68 -16.59
N THR A 525 -5.89 3.50 -16.20
CA THR A 525 -6.47 4.48 -17.13
C THR A 525 -5.41 5.47 -17.58
N ALA A 526 -4.69 6.09 -16.64
CA ALA A 526 -3.72 7.13 -16.94
C ALA A 526 -2.56 6.64 -17.83
N ILE A 527 -2.10 5.40 -17.66
CA ILE A 527 -1.07 4.80 -18.53
C ILE A 527 -1.63 4.29 -19.88
N GLY A 528 -2.95 4.43 -20.12
CA GLY A 528 -3.58 4.00 -21.37
C GLY A 528 -3.70 2.48 -21.51
N TRP A 529 -3.84 1.74 -20.40
CA TRP A 529 -4.00 0.30 -20.45
C TRP A 529 -5.30 -0.12 -21.15
N HIS A 530 -5.22 -1.17 -21.96
CA HIS A 530 -6.35 -1.73 -22.70
C HIS A 530 -6.53 -3.22 -22.39
N GLY A 531 -7.79 -3.65 -22.25
CA GLY A 531 -8.13 -5.04 -21.95
C GLY A 531 -8.14 -5.37 -20.47
N HIS A 532 -8.31 -6.65 -20.14
CA HIS A 532 -8.27 -7.12 -18.75
C HIS A 532 -6.86 -6.99 -18.18
N TYR A 533 -6.76 -6.53 -16.93
CA TYR A 533 -5.48 -6.38 -16.23
C TYR A 533 -5.31 -7.48 -15.18
N SER A 534 -6.11 -7.45 -14.13
CA SER A 534 -6.08 -8.45 -13.06
C SER A 534 -7.43 -9.11 -12.86
N LEU A 535 -7.53 -10.37 -13.30
CA LEU A 535 -8.65 -11.27 -13.04
C LEU A 535 -8.14 -12.55 -12.37
N GLY A 536 -8.90 -13.11 -11.43
CA GLY A 536 -8.45 -14.24 -10.62
C GLY A 536 -7.57 -13.83 -9.44
N LYS A 537 -6.70 -14.75 -9.00
CA LYS A 537 -5.75 -14.49 -7.92
C LYS A 537 -4.74 -13.42 -8.34
N ALA A 538 -4.47 -12.48 -7.45
CA ALA A 538 -3.51 -11.42 -7.67
C ALA A 538 -2.09 -11.96 -7.87
N ASP A 539 -1.38 -11.38 -8.82
CA ASP A 539 -0.01 -11.71 -9.16
C ASP A 539 0.93 -10.65 -8.54
N PRO A 540 1.97 -11.06 -7.78
CA PRO A 540 2.98 -10.14 -7.24
C PRO A 540 3.68 -9.28 -8.30
N SER A 541 3.85 -9.77 -9.53
CA SER A 541 4.47 -9.00 -10.61
C SER A 541 3.60 -7.80 -11.04
N LEU A 542 2.27 -7.99 -11.09
CA LEU A 542 1.32 -6.90 -11.31
C LEU A 542 1.31 -5.91 -10.14
N ALA A 543 1.48 -6.42 -8.91
CA ALA A 543 1.60 -5.55 -7.74
C ALA A 543 2.81 -4.61 -7.86
N ALA A 544 4.00 -5.15 -8.21
CA ALA A 544 5.21 -4.36 -8.46
C ALA A 544 5.01 -3.33 -9.58
N HIS A 545 4.42 -3.74 -10.70
CA HIS A 545 4.11 -2.84 -11.82
C HIS A 545 3.20 -1.68 -11.37
N MET A 546 2.13 -1.94 -10.60
CA MET A 546 1.24 -0.89 -10.13
C MET A 546 1.91 0.08 -9.15
N ILE A 547 2.87 -0.38 -8.36
CA ILE A 547 3.68 0.51 -7.52
C ILE A 547 4.50 1.45 -8.40
N ALA A 548 5.25 0.91 -9.37
CA ALA A 548 6.10 1.68 -10.26
C ALA A 548 5.29 2.71 -11.07
N SER A 549 4.20 2.26 -11.71
CA SER A 549 3.31 3.13 -12.50
C SER A 549 2.63 4.19 -11.63
N GLY A 550 2.19 3.81 -10.42
CA GLY A 550 1.59 4.75 -9.47
C GLY A 550 2.56 5.86 -9.08
N ARG A 551 3.80 5.51 -8.70
CA ARG A 551 4.85 6.48 -8.35
C ARG A 551 5.12 7.47 -9.47
N ALA A 552 5.25 6.98 -10.71
CA ALA A 552 5.49 7.83 -11.88
C ALA A 552 4.34 8.82 -12.16
N LEU A 553 3.13 8.49 -11.71
CA LEU A 553 1.93 9.31 -11.86
C LEU A 553 1.60 10.17 -10.63
N GLY A 554 2.40 10.11 -9.56
CA GLY A 554 2.14 10.86 -8.32
C GLY A 554 1.14 10.19 -7.36
N PHE A 555 0.90 8.88 -7.52
CA PHE A 555 0.18 8.07 -6.54
C PHE A 555 1.17 7.53 -5.50
N HIS A 556 0.90 7.78 -4.23
CA HIS A 556 1.79 7.44 -3.13
C HIS A 556 1.06 6.72 -2.01
N LEU A 557 1.82 6.05 -1.14
CA LEU A 557 1.26 5.52 0.10
C LEU A 557 0.68 6.67 0.93
N ALA A 558 -0.56 6.55 1.40
CA ALA A 558 -1.13 7.56 2.28
C ALA A 558 -0.52 7.50 3.68
N LYS A 559 -0.68 8.58 4.47
CA LYS A 559 -0.29 8.59 5.88
C LYS A 559 -1.05 7.49 6.63
N PHE A 560 -0.39 6.81 7.55
CA PHE A 560 -1.03 5.78 8.35
C PHE A 560 -2.21 6.32 9.13
N ARG A 561 -3.30 5.57 9.13
CA ARG A 561 -4.52 5.91 9.87
C ARG A 561 -5.18 4.66 10.44
N ASN A 562 -6.03 4.86 11.43
CA ASN A 562 -6.91 3.85 12.00
C ASN A 562 -8.20 4.49 12.55
N SER A 563 -8.95 3.74 13.36
CA SER A 563 -10.21 4.17 13.96
C SER A 563 -10.11 5.46 14.79
N THR A 564 -8.91 5.84 15.24
CA THR A 564 -8.65 7.04 16.05
C THR A 564 -8.16 8.24 15.24
N GLY A 565 -7.91 8.08 13.93
CA GLY A 565 -7.36 9.11 13.04
C GLY A 565 -5.99 8.75 12.50
N TYR A 566 -5.22 9.77 12.10
CA TYR A 566 -3.83 9.60 11.63
C TYR A 566 -2.90 9.18 12.76
N ILE A 567 -1.97 8.29 12.44
CA ILE A 567 -0.99 7.76 13.38
C ILE A 567 0.20 8.72 13.48
N THR A 568 0.58 9.04 14.71
CA THR A 568 1.64 10.00 15.03
C THR A 568 2.99 9.31 15.20
N GLY A 569 4.08 10.10 15.10
CA GLY A 569 5.43 9.63 15.39
C GLY A 569 5.60 9.10 16.82
N GLU A 570 4.90 9.70 17.81
CA GLU A 570 4.92 9.24 19.20
C GLU A 570 4.32 7.84 19.35
N GLN A 571 3.22 7.55 18.65
CA GLN A 571 2.63 6.22 18.63
C GLN A 571 3.64 5.23 18.06
N LEU A 572 4.24 5.51 16.90
CA LEU A 572 5.28 4.68 16.27
C LEU A 572 6.47 4.39 17.22
N GLN A 573 6.93 5.38 17.98
CA GLN A 573 7.97 5.21 18.99
C GLN A 573 7.52 4.31 20.15
N THR A 574 6.26 4.42 20.58
CA THR A 574 5.69 3.59 21.66
C THR A 574 5.74 2.11 21.28
N ILE A 575 5.35 1.78 20.05
CA ILE A 575 5.39 0.42 19.52
C ILE A 575 6.83 -0.10 19.41
N ALA A 576 7.75 0.74 18.93
CA ALA A 576 9.16 0.39 18.84
C ALA A 576 9.73 0.01 20.23
N ARG A 577 9.38 0.78 21.27
CA ARG A 577 9.75 0.49 22.68
C ARG A 577 9.10 -0.80 23.20
N ALA A 578 7.84 -1.04 22.87
CA ALA A 578 7.13 -2.23 23.33
C ALA A 578 7.73 -3.57 22.85
N ARG A 579 8.50 -3.57 21.76
CA ARG A 579 9.24 -4.78 21.31
C ARG A 579 10.51 -5.05 22.12
N THR A 580 10.97 -4.07 22.88
CA THR A 580 12.23 -4.12 23.64
C THR A 580 12.05 -4.45 25.11
N THR A 581 10.82 -4.31 25.61
CA THR A 581 10.36 -4.70 26.95
C THR A 581 9.78 -6.10 26.94
#